data_AF-A0A510L6H7-F1
#
_entry.id   AF-A0A510L6H7-F1
#
_cell.length_a   1.000
_cell.length_b   1.000
_cell.length_c   1.000
_cell.angle_alpha   90.00
_cell.angle_beta   90.00
_cell.angle_gamma   90.00
#
_symmetry.space_group_name_H-M   'P 1'
#
loop_
_entity.id
_entity.type
_entity.pdbx_description
1 polymer ?
#
loop_
_entity_poly.entity_id
_entity_poly.type
_entity_poly.pdbx_seq_one_letter_code
_entity_poly.pdbx_strand_id
1 'polypeptide(L)'
;MVSKTITFNYRYGIDIYFAKEVMQKAREFESKIVIEYGGKKIKNKSPLMLSGFGIKMGSEITIYADGADEEEALEIVSNLLGIIAEEDICKQEMAIVDEQEELEKNKNKIPKEIEKELEKIVEEAASNKDNLTIGKRIMCSRRNNRPGIGGYIIHPFDLMAGPDFDIKTSIERIWDVMVYRIDKKFRINNSMWTIVPAIKKRIKDIIEEDVKKNNLEEKLAESMIPYVYFNVPGSIMSEVTRKLGNAYIVSLKNTLKYEDSRKIIVPTYKEFLMEFDKNFKMPKIEWW
;
A
#
# COMPACT_ATOMS: atom_id res chain seq x y z
N MET A 1 30.16 9.73 -12.74
CA MET A 1 29.89 9.13 -11.42
C MET A 1 29.25 10.15 -10.47
N VAL A 2 28.03 9.85 -10.00
CA VAL A 2 27.25 10.61 -9.02
C VAL A 2 26.89 9.73 -7.81
N SER A 3 26.57 10.34 -6.66
CA SER A 3 26.20 9.60 -5.45
C SER A 3 25.19 10.33 -4.56
N LYS A 4 24.36 9.56 -3.84
CA LYS A 4 23.36 10.07 -2.90
C LYS A 4 23.31 9.19 -1.66
N THR A 5 23.39 9.82 -0.49
CA THR A 5 23.15 9.16 0.79
C THR A 5 21.69 9.37 1.19
N ILE A 6 21.06 8.31 1.67
CA ILE A 6 19.66 8.29 2.09
C ILE A 6 19.54 7.55 3.42
N THR A 7 18.44 7.81 4.13
CA THR A 7 18.00 6.99 5.25
C THR A 7 17.03 5.93 4.73
N PHE A 8 17.38 4.67 4.88
CA PHE A 8 16.53 3.54 4.51
C PHE A 8 15.30 3.49 5.42
N ASN A 9 14.09 3.58 4.87
CA ASN A 9 12.88 3.77 5.67
C ASN A 9 11.74 2.79 5.32
N TYR A 10 12.13 1.59 4.90
CA TYR A 10 11.21 0.46 4.74
C TYR A 10 11.07 -0.34 6.06
N ARG A 11 9.84 -0.43 6.58
CA ARG A 11 9.51 -0.95 7.94
C ARG A 11 10.03 -2.36 8.23
N TYR A 12 10.09 -3.23 7.23
CA TYR A 12 10.49 -4.63 7.41
C TYR A 12 11.99 -4.89 7.24
N GLY A 13 12.79 -3.86 6.92
CA GLY A 13 14.19 -4.04 6.53
C GLY A 13 14.31 -4.61 5.11
N ILE A 14 15.53 -4.69 4.59
CA ILE A 14 15.74 -5.17 3.21
C ILE A 14 15.61 -6.70 3.14
N ASP A 15 14.46 -7.18 2.70
CA ASP A 15 14.21 -8.61 2.48
C ASP A 15 14.54 -9.04 1.03
N ILE A 16 14.38 -10.33 0.73
CA ILE A 16 14.68 -10.87 -0.60
C ILE A 16 13.73 -10.38 -1.69
N TYR A 17 12.49 -10.02 -1.35
CA TYR A 17 11.48 -9.57 -2.31
C TYR A 17 11.74 -8.12 -2.70
N PHE A 18 11.96 -7.25 -1.71
CA PHE A 18 12.29 -5.86 -1.94
C PHE A 18 13.65 -5.70 -2.60
N ALA A 19 14.64 -6.49 -2.19
CA ALA A 19 15.93 -6.54 -2.87
C ALA A 19 15.79 -6.98 -4.35
N LYS A 20 14.85 -7.88 -4.66
CA LYS A 20 14.58 -8.29 -6.05
C LYS A 20 13.99 -7.16 -6.87
N GLU A 21 13.04 -6.41 -6.32
CA GLU A 21 12.44 -5.23 -6.96
C GLU A 21 13.48 -4.14 -7.23
N VAL A 22 14.29 -3.78 -6.22
CA VAL A 22 15.36 -2.79 -6.37
C VAL A 22 16.37 -3.21 -7.44
N MET A 23 16.81 -4.47 -7.39
CA MET A 23 17.80 -4.97 -8.35
C MET A 23 17.24 -5.14 -9.75
N GLN A 24 15.95 -5.45 -9.89
CA GLN A 24 15.27 -5.49 -11.19
C GLN A 24 15.23 -4.09 -11.80
N LYS A 25 14.80 -3.08 -11.02
CA LYS A 25 14.79 -1.69 -11.49
C LYS A 25 16.19 -1.19 -11.81
N ALA A 26 17.17 -1.50 -10.97
CA ALA A 26 18.57 -1.16 -11.20
C ALA A 26 19.09 -1.73 -12.53
N ARG A 27 18.61 -2.90 -13.01
CA ARG A 27 19.06 -3.54 -14.26
C ARG A 27 18.54 -2.86 -15.52
N GLU A 28 17.51 -2.02 -15.42
CA GLU A 28 16.99 -1.26 -16.56
C GLU A 28 17.96 -0.16 -17.02
N PHE A 29 18.84 0.30 -16.13
CA PHE A 29 19.85 1.33 -16.42
C PHE A 29 21.16 0.74 -16.94
N GLU A 30 21.77 1.43 -17.89
CA GLU A 30 23.11 1.11 -18.42
C GLU A 30 24.18 1.41 -17.36
N SER A 31 23.94 2.42 -16.51
CA SER A 31 24.83 2.79 -15.42
C SER A 31 25.12 1.64 -14.47
N LYS A 32 26.37 1.64 -14.00
CA LYS A 32 26.81 0.78 -12.92
C LYS A 32 26.33 1.36 -11.60
N ILE A 33 25.49 0.59 -10.92
CA ILE A 33 24.91 0.99 -9.63
C ILE A 33 25.63 0.23 -8.51
N VAL A 34 26.08 0.96 -7.49
CA VAL A 34 26.74 0.42 -6.30
C VAL A 34 26.00 0.90 -5.05
N ILE A 35 25.67 -0.02 -4.15
CA ILE A 35 25.02 0.30 -2.87
C ILE A 35 26.00 0.02 -1.74
N GLU A 36 26.19 0.99 -0.86
CA GLU A 36 27.08 0.91 0.30
C GLU A 36 26.28 0.99 1.61
N TYR A 37 26.58 0.07 2.51
CA TYR A 37 26.05 0.04 3.88
C TYR A 37 27.09 -0.53 4.84
N GLY A 38 27.34 0.15 5.96
CA GLY A 38 28.29 -0.31 6.98
C GLY A 38 29.70 -0.58 6.44
N GLY A 39 30.16 0.23 5.48
CA GLY A 39 31.47 0.08 4.82
C GLY A 39 31.57 -1.08 3.81
N LYS A 40 30.48 -1.83 3.58
CA LYS A 40 30.42 -2.90 2.57
C LYS A 40 29.73 -2.40 1.32
N LYS A 41 30.27 -2.74 0.15
CA LYS A 41 29.75 -2.33 -1.16
C LYS A 41 29.19 -3.52 -1.94
N ILE A 42 27.97 -3.38 -2.45
CA ILE A 42 27.34 -4.28 -3.40
C ILE A 42 27.55 -3.70 -4.79
N LYS A 43 28.39 -4.36 -5.58
CA LYS A 43 28.74 -3.92 -6.95
C LYS A 43 27.98 -4.68 -8.04
N ASN A 44 27.33 -5.78 -7.67
CA ASN A 44 26.54 -6.60 -8.56
C ASN A 44 25.05 -6.34 -8.30
N LYS A 45 24.24 -6.29 -9.36
CA LYS A 45 22.77 -6.12 -9.26
C LYS A 45 22.09 -7.41 -8.72
N SER A 46 22.57 -7.95 -7.59
CA SER A 46 22.23 -9.26 -7.01
C SER A 46 21.27 -9.11 -5.82
N PRO A 47 20.01 -9.58 -5.95
CA PRO A 47 19.02 -9.51 -4.88
C PRO A 47 19.48 -10.24 -3.61
N LEU A 48 20.13 -11.39 -3.76
CA LEU A 48 20.55 -12.24 -2.65
C LEU A 48 21.66 -11.58 -1.81
N MET A 49 22.58 -10.86 -2.46
CA MET A 49 23.63 -10.13 -1.75
C MET A 49 23.06 -8.92 -1.01
N LEU A 50 22.13 -8.20 -1.65
CA LEU A 50 21.49 -7.04 -1.07
C LEU A 50 20.63 -7.41 0.15
N SER A 51 19.82 -8.47 0.07
CA SER A 51 19.05 -8.95 1.23
C SER A 51 19.95 -9.48 2.35
N GLY A 52 21.07 -10.13 1.99
CA GLY A 52 22.04 -10.65 2.97
C GLY A 52 22.75 -9.59 3.81
N PHE A 53 22.66 -8.30 3.45
CA PHE A 53 23.26 -7.21 4.22
C PHE A 53 22.46 -6.83 5.46
N GLY A 54 21.19 -7.26 5.56
CA GLY A 54 20.36 -7.01 6.72
C GLY A 54 20.20 -5.52 7.06
N ILE A 55 20.06 -4.68 6.04
CA ILE A 55 19.82 -3.24 6.19
C ILE A 55 18.47 -3.05 6.89
N LYS A 56 18.48 -2.30 7.99
CA LYS A 56 17.30 -2.06 8.83
C LYS A 56 16.73 -0.67 8.55
N MET A 57 15.45 -0.47 8.86
CA MET A 57 14.84 0.86 8.92
C MET A 57 15.71 1.82 9.79
N GLY A 58 15.88 3.05 9.32
CA GLY A 58 16.73 4.07 9.93
C GLY A 58 18.23 3.97 9.56
N SER A 59 18.63 2.96 8.77
CA SER A 59 20.03 2.82 8.36
C SER A 59 20.41 3.85 7.30
N GLU A 60 21.59 4.45 7.41
CA GLU A 60 22.16 5.24 6.31
C GLU A 60 22.77 4.32 5.26
N ILE A 61 22.40 4.55 4.00
CA ILE A 61 23.00 3.86 2.86
C ILE A 61 23.40 4.87 1.79
N THR A 62 24.49 4.58 1.09
CA THR A 62 24.98 5.43 -0.01
C THR A 62 24.86 4.69 -1.32
N ILE A 63 24.16 5.30 -2.28
CA ILE A 63 24.06 4.81 -3.66
C ILE A 63 25.02 5.59 -4.53
N TYR A 64 25.74 4.88 -5.40
CA TYR A 64 26.58 5.44 -6.43
C TYR A 64 26.08 4.96 -7.80
N ALA A 65 26.05 5.86 -8.78
CA ALA A 65 25.78 5.55 -10.17
C ALA A 65 26.92 6.08 -11.05
N ASP A 66 27.33 5.29 -12.04
CA ASP A 66 28.40 5.65 -12.97
C ASP A 66 28.05 5.16 -14.38
N GLY A 67 27.78 6.09 -15.29
CA GLY A 67 27.35 5.78 -16.66
C GLY A 67 26.59 6.91 -17.36
N ALA A 68 26.02 6.60 -18.53
CA ALA A 68 25.37 7.58 -19.40
C ALA A 68 24.03 8.11 -18.83
N ASP A 69 23.33 7.27 -18.08
CA ASP A 69 22.04 7.54 -17.42
C ASP A 69 22.21 7.69 -15.89
N GLU A 70 23.37 8.15 -15.43
CA GLU A 70 23.75 8.07 -14.01
C GLU A 70 22.91 8.93 -13.07
N GLU A 71 22.47 10.12 -13.52
CA GLU A 71 21.59 10.98 -12.72
C GLU A 71 20.21 10.36 -12.51
N GLU A 72 19.60 9.87 -13.60
CA GLU A 72 18.29 9.22 -13.58
C GLU A 72 18.32 7.91 -12.79
N ALA A 73 19.35 7.08 -13.02
CA ALA A 73 19.57 5.84 -12.29
C ALA A 73 19.73 6.09 -10.79
N LEU A 74 20.53 7.10 -10.42
CA LEU A 74 20.73 7.47 -9.02
C LEU A 74 19.43 7.93 -8.39
N GLU A 75 18.68 8.80 -9.06
CA GLU A 75 17.41 9.32 -8.54
C GLU A 75 16.39 8.20 -8.33
N ILE A 76 16.12 7.39 -9.36
CA ILE A 76 15.12 6.33 -9.30
C ILE A 76 15.49 5.26 -8.27
N VAL A 77 16.74 4.80 -8.25
CA VAL A 77 17.17 3.76 -7.29
C VAL A 77 17.26 4.31 -5.87
N SER A 78 17.69 5.55 -5.68
CA SER A 78 17.72 6.17 -4.35
C SER A 78 16.31 6.43 -3.82
N ASN A 79 15.35 6.79 -4.68
CA ASN A 79 13.96 6.96 -4.27
C ASN A 79 13.32 5.62 -3.92
N LEU A 80 13.67 4.54 -4.65
CA LEU A 80 13.19 3.19 -4.38
C LEU A 80 13.83 2.57 -3.12
N LEU A 81 15.10 2.83 -2.81
CA LEU A 81 15.74 2.32 -1.58
C LEU A 81 15.47 3.22 -0.37
N GLY A 82 15.43 4.51 -0.64
CA GLY A 82 15.19 5.55 0.33
C GLY A 82 13.74 5.93 0.34
N ILE A 83 12.84 4.96 0.13
CA ILE A 83 11.42 5.07 0.45
C ILE A 83 11.37 5.65 1.87
N ILE A 84 11.37 6.99 1.99
CA ILE A 84 10.22 7.81 2.36
C ILE A 84 9.10 6.80 2.55
N ALA A 85 8.89 6.34 3.80
CA ALA A 85 7.84 5.37 4.10
C ALA A 85 6.61 5.77 3.29
N GLU A 86 5.73 4.86 2.88
CA GLU A 86 4.54 5.33 2.18
C GLU A 86 3.77 6.39 2.99
N GLU A 87 3.94 6.38 4.30
CA GLU A 87 3.61 7.47 5.24
C GLU A 87 4.24 8.83 4.89
N ASP A 88 5.51 8.88 4.49
CA ASP A 88 6.22 10.10 4.09
C ASP A 88 5.89 10.53 2.64
N ILE A 89 5.54 9.61 1.71
CA ILE A 89 5.05 10.00 0.37
C ILE A 89 3.64 10.57 0.53
N CYS A 90 2.82 9.91 1.36
CA CYS A 90 1.53 10.43 1.78
C CYS A 90 1.68 11.84 2.38
N LYS A 91 2.64 12.07 3.29
CA LYS A 91 2.92 13.42 3.83
C LYS A 91 3.30 14.45 2.77
N GLN A 92 4.10 14.08 1.77
CA GLN A 92 4.46 15.00 0.68
C GLN A 92 3.28 15.31 -0.22
N GLU A 93 2.49 14.30 -0.62
CA GLU A 93 1.26 14.48 -1.38
C GLU A 93 0.25 15.33 -0.59
N MET A 94 0.11 15.10 0.72
CA MET A 94 -0.70 15.90 1.64
C MET A 94 -0.21 17.35 1.73
N ALA A 95 1.11 17.59 1.77
CA ALA A 95 1.69 18.93 1.79
C ALA A 95 1.43 19.70 0.48
N ILE A 96 1.53 19.02 -0.68
CA ILE A 96 1.18 19.62 -1.98
C ILE A 96 -0.31 19.97 -2.02
N VAL A 97 -1.18 19.11 -1.49
CA VAL A 97 -2.62 19.38 -1.37
C VAL A 97 -2.88 20.60 -0.48
N ASP A 98 -2.16 20.72 0.64
CA ASP A 98 -2.25 21.88 1.53
C ASP A 98 -1.88 23.18 0.82
N GLU A 99 -0.78 23.21 0.06
CA GLU A 99 -0.38 24.37 -0.74
C GLU A 99 -1.43 24.73 -1.80
N GLN A 100 -1.97 23.73 -2.52
CA GLN A 100 -3.01 23.94 -3.53
C GLN A 100 -4.30 24.51 -2.93
N GLU A 101 -4.74 24.02 -1.77
CA GLU A 101 -5.95 24.52 -1.10
C GLU A 101 -5.76 25.93 -0.51
N GLU A 102 -4.57 26.28 -0.02
CA GLU A 102 -4.28 27.66 0.41
C GLU A 102 -4.39 28.66 -0.75
N LEU A 103 -3.91 28.30 -1.93
CA LEU A 103 -4.06 29.09 -3.16
C LEU A 103 -5.54 29.28 -3.57
N GLU A 104 -6.42 28.34 -3.22
CA GLU A 104 -7.84 28.37 -3.58
C GLU A 104 -8.77 28.96 -2.50
N LYS A 105 -8.28 29.16 -1.28
CA LYS A 105 -9.05 29.53 -0.07
C LYS A 105 -9.92 30.79 -0.22
N ASN A 106 -9.57 31.69 -1.15
CA ASN A 106 -10.26 32.96 -1.41
C ASN A 106 -11.34 32.90 -2.51
N LYS A 107 -11.54 31.76 -3.18
CA LYS A 107 -12.58 31.60 -4.20
C LYS A 107 -13.88 31.16 -3.53
N ASN A 108 -14.91 32.01 -3.56
CA ASN A 108 -16.28 31.61 -3.20
C ASN A 108 -16.84 30.67 -4.27
N LYS A 109 -16.54 29.38 -4.17
CA LYS A 109 -17.03 28.35 -5.11
C LYS A 109 -18.50 28.01 -4.83
N ILE A 110 -19.24 27.74 -5.89
CA ILE A 110 -20.66 27.33 -5.83
C ILE A 110 -20.72 25.83 -5.50
N PRO A 111 -21.73 25.32 -4.75
CA PRO A 111 -21.80 23.90 -4.37
C PRO A 111 -21.59 22.89 -5.51
N LYS A 112 -22.12 23.18 -6.70
CA LYS A 112 -21.98 22.33 -7.89
C LYS A 112 -20.53 22.19 -8.38
N GLU A 113 -19.70 23.19 -8.14
CA GLU A 113 -18.28 23.17 -8.50
C GLU A 113 -17.49 22.28 -7.53
N ILE A 114 -17.83 22.34 -6.24
CA ILE A 114 -17.27 21.47 -5.20
C ILE A 114 -17.61 20.00 -5.49
N GLU A 115 -18.85 19.71 -5.91
CA GLU A 115 -19.25 18.35 -6.28
C GLU A 115 -18.43 17.77 -7.43
N LYS A 116 -18.16 18.57 -8.47
CA LYS A 116 -17.30 18.15 -9.58
C LYS A 116 -15.86 17.90 -9.15
N GLU A 117 -15.34 18.71 -8.24
CA GLU A 117 -13.99 18.51 -7.70
C GLU A 117 -13.89 17.23 -6.88
N LEU A 118 -14.91 16.95 -6.05
CA LEU A 118 -14.99 15.70 -5.29
C LEU A 118 -15.05 14.47 -6.20
N GLU A 119 -15.87 14.51 -7.27
CA GLU A 119 -15.91 13.44 -8.28
C GLU A 119 -14.54 13.26 -8.96
N LYS A 120 -13.87 14.36 -9.29
CA LYS A 120 -12.54 14.32 -9.91
C LYS A 120 -11.50 13.65 -9.00
N ILE A 121 -11.50 13.95 -7.70
CA ILE A 121 -10.61 13.33 -6.72
C ILE A 121 -10.79 11.80 -6.71
N VAL A 122 -12.04 11.33 -6.74
CA VAL A 122 -12.36 9.90 -6.73
C VAL A 122 -11.93 9.23 -8.04
N GLU A 123 -12.18 9.85 -9.20
CA GLU A 123 -11.78 9.28 -10.49
C GLU A 123 -10.26 9.29 -10.69
N GLU A 124 -9.55 10.31 -10.24
CA GLU A 124 -8.07 10.32 -10.25
C GLU A 124 -7.52 9.14 -9.43
N ALA A 125 -8.03 8.93 -8.21
CA ALA A 125 -7.63 7.80 -7.38
C ALA A 125 -7.99 6.44 -8.02
N ALA A 126 -9.18 6.32 -8.59
CA ALA A 126 -9.64 5.08 -9.23
C ALA A 126 -8.93 4.78 -10.56
N SER A 127 -8.36 5.79 -11.23
CA SER A 127 -7.62 5.61 -12.49
C SER A 127 -6.26 4.94 -12.30
N ASN A 128 -5.75 4.89 -11.06
CA ASN A 128 -4.50 4.21 -10.78
C ASN A 128 -4.66 2.70 -11.04
N LYS A 129 -3.76 2.15 -11.85
CA LYS A 129 -3.75 0.74 -12.28
C LYS A 129 -2.98 -0.16 -11.33
N ASP A 130 -2.61 0.34 -10.15
CA ASP A 130 -1.92 -0.45 -9.14
C ASP A 130 -2.76 -1.68 -8.73
N ASN A 131 -2.15 -2.85 -8.92
CA ASN A 131 -2.75 -4.12 -8.52
C ASN A 131 -2.60 -4.31 -7.01
N LEU A 132 -3.68 -4.76 -6.35
CA LEU A 132 -3.60 -5.15 -4.96
C LEU A 132 -3.14 -6.60 -4.89
N THR A 133 -1.87 -6.79 -4.54
CA THR A 133 -1.32 -8.13 -4.27
C THR A 133 -1.49 -8.43 -2.80
N ILE A 134 -2.10 -9.57 -2.50
CA ILE A 134 -2.38 -10.06 -1.17
C ILE A 134 -1.74 -11.44 -1.04
N GLY A 135 -0.60 -11.52 -0.36
CA GLY A 135 0.00 -12.80 0.00
C GLY A 135 -0.83 -13.48 1.09
N LYS A 136 -1.01 -14.80 1.03
CA LYS A 136 -1.51 -15.64 2.12
C LYS A 136 -0.53 -16.77 2.36
N ARG A 137 -0.10 -16.95 3.61
CA ARG A 137 0.64 -18.16 4.03
C ARG A 137 -0.31 -19.36 4.07
N ILE A 138 0.12 -20.50 3.53
CA ILE A 138 -0.59 -21.77 3.66
C ILE A 138 0.23 -22.66 4.58
N MET A 139 -0.37 -23.11 5.68
CA MET A 139 0.26 -24.12 6.54
C MET A 139 0.30 -25.45 5.80
N CYS A 140 1.48 -25.85 5.31
CA CYS A 140 1.70 -27.15 4.70
C CYS A 140 1.80 -28.25 5.78
N SER A 141 0.72 -28.55 6.50
CA SER A 141 0.72 -29.73 7.37
C SER A 141 0.48 -30.99 6.54
N ARG A 142 1.50 -31.83 6.33
CA ARG A 142 1.24 -33.22 5.92
C ARG A 142 0.53 -33.93 7.08
N ARG A 143 -0.78 -34.18 6.94
CA ARG A 143 -1.42 -35.28 7.69
C ARG A 143 -0.87 -36.59 7.13
N ASN A 144 0.21 -37.09 7.72
CA ASN A 144 0.61 -38.48 7.52
C ASN A 144 -0.46 -39.38 8.16
N ASN A 145 -1.53 -39.68 7.44
CA ASN A 145 -2.43 -40.80 7.77
C ASN A 145 -1.80 -42.13 7.30
N ARG A 146 -0.54 -42.37 7.67
CA ARG A 146 0.03 -43.73 7.72
C ARG A 146 0.45 -43.97 9.17
N PRO A 147 -0.20 -44.92 9.87
CA PRO A 147 0.14 -45.20 11.26
C PRO A 147 1.49 -45.91 11.29
N GLY A 148 2.53 -45.17 11.67
CA GLY A 148 3.86 -45.71 11.87
C GLY A 148 4.93 -44.67 11.54
N ILE A 149 5.61 -44.21 12.59
CA ILE A 149 6.82 -43.38 12.58
C ILE A 149 6.57 -41.86 12.49
N GLY A 150 6.27 -41.30 13.66
CA GLY A 150 6.94 -40.14 14.28
C GLY A 150 7.47 -38.99 13.42
N GLY A 151 6.94 -37.80 13.69
CA GLY A 151 7.56 -36.51 13.42
C GLY A 151 6.71 -35.60 12.53
N TYR A 152 6.12 -34.56 13.11
CA TYR A 152 5.71 -33.39 12.34
C TYR A 152 6.99 -32.78 11.73
N ILE A 153 7.25 -33.04 10.45
CA ILE A 153 8.34 -32.34 9.74
C ILE A 153 7.81 -30.94 9.45
N ILE A 154 8.10 -30.00 10.35
CA ILE A 154 7.90 -28.57 10.11
C ILE A 154 8.85 -28.19 8.97
N HIS A 155 8.31 -27.69 7.85
CA HIS A 155 9.15 -27.34 6.72
C HIS A 155 10.03 -26.13 7.09
N PRO A 156 11.28 -25.99 6.60
CA PRO A 156 12.10 -24.79 6.84
C PRO A 156 11.40 -23.46 6.51
N PHE A 157 10.36 -23.49 5.67
CA PHE A 157 9.54 -22.32 5.33
C PHE A 157 8.49 -21.96 6.40
N ASP A 158 8.01 -22.93 7.20
CA ASP A 158 7.12 -22.68 8.33
C ASP A 158 7.84 -21.94 9.47
N LEU A 159 9.17 -22.08 9.57
CA LEU A 159 10.04 -21.40 10.53
C LEU A 159 10.39 -19.96 10.11
N MET A 160 10.15 -19.56 8.86
CA MET A 160 10.36 -18.17 8.44
C MET A 160 9.17 -17.33 8.92
N ALA A 161 9.41 -16.37 9.83
CA ALA A 161 8.42 -15.57 10.53
C ALA A 161 7.83 -14.39 9.71
N GLY A 162 7.46 -14.60 8.44
CA GLY A 162 6.70 -13.61 7.67
C GLY A 162 5.23 -13.47 8.14
N PRO A 163 4.59 -12.31 8.00
CA PRO A 163 3.16 -12.17 8.32
C PRO A 163 2.29 -13.09 7.44
N ASP A 164 1.17 -13.58 7.97
CA ASP A 164 0.22 -14.43 7.24
C ASP A 164 -0.36 -13.76 5.99
N PHE A 165 -0.34 -12.42 5.98
CA PHE A 165 -0.79 -11.59 4.88
C PHE A 165 0.15 -10.41 4.64
N ASP A 166 0.64 -10.26 3.40
CA ASP A 166 1.32 -9.05 2.95
C ASP A 166 0.51 -8.41 1.82
N ILE A 167 0.05 -7.18 2.05
CA ILE A 167 -0.75 -6.40 1.11
C ILE A 167 0.15 -5.32 0.56
N LYS A 168 0.32 -5.24 -0.77
CA LYS A 168 1.15 -4.19 -1.36
C LYS A 168 0.61 -2.81 -0.94
N THR A 169 1.46 -2.07 -0.24
CA THR A 169 1.11 -0.93 0.60
C THR A 169 0.63 0.28 -0.22
N SER A 170 0.99 0.34 -1.51
CA SER A 170 0.70 1.47 -2.41
C SER A 170 -0.79 1.79 -2.60
N ILE A 171 -1.71 0.82 -2.45
CA ILE A 171 -3.16 1.11 -2.53
C ILE A 171 -3.67 1.90 -1.32
N GLU A 172 -3.07 1.67 -0.15
CA GLU A 172 -3.47 2.32 1.10
C GLU A 172 -3.18 3.80 0.99
N ARG A 173 -2.00 4.15 0.47
CA ARG A 173 -1.62 5.52 0.16
C ARG A 173 -2.65 6.21 -0.73
N ILE A 174 -3.07 5.57 -1.82
CA ILE A 174 -4.06 6.13 -2.76
C ILE A 174 -5.36 6.46 -2.02
N TRP A 175 -5.85 5.55 -1.18
CA TRP A 175 -7.09 5.77 -0.43
C TRP A 175 -6.95 6.84 0.65
N ASP A 176 -5.85 6.82 1.40
CA ASP A 176 -5.58 7.82 2.44
C ASP A 176 -5.49 9.23 1.84
N VAL A 177 -4.79 9.38 0.71
CA VAL A 177 -4.64 10.65 0.01
C VAL A 177 -5.97 11.10 -0.60
N MET A 178 -6.77 10.19 -1.15
CA MET A 178 -8.11 10.49 -1.65
C MET A 178 -9.02 11.00 -0.52
N VAL A 179 -9.07 10.28 0.61
CA VAL A 179 -9.83 10.65 1.80
C VAL A 179 -9.40 12.01 2.34
N TYR A 180 -8.09 12.24 2.44
CA TYR A 180 -7.54 13.51 2.88
C TYR A 180 -7.94 14.68 1.98
N ARG A 181 -7.86 14.51 0.66
CA ARG A 181 -8.29 15.53 -0.32
C ARG A 181 -9.78 15.83 -0.18
N ILE A 182 -10.62 14.81 0.05
CA ILE A 182 -12.05 15.00 0.30
C ILE A 182 -12.28 15.81 1.59
N ASP A 183 -11.66 15.42 2.70
CA ASP A 183 -11.80 16.13 3.99
C ASP A 183 -11.42 17.61 3.87
N LYS A 184 -10.34 17.90 3.14
CA LYS A 184 -9.89 19.27 2.87
C LYS A 184 -10.92 20.08 2.08
N LYS A 185 -11.55 19.49 1.06
CA LYS A 185 -12.66 20.14 0.32
C LYS A 185 -13.87 20.45 1.21
N PHE A 186 -14.12 19.61 2.21
CA PHE A 186 -15.14 19.87 3.24
C PHE A 186 -14.65 20.78 4.38
N ARG A 187 -13.41 21.28 4.33
CA ARG A 187 -12.76 22.10 5.36
C ARG A 187 -12.71 21.43 6.74
N ILE A 188 -12.61 20.11 6.75
CA ILE A 188 -12.45 19.32 7.96
C ILE A 188 -10.96 19.33 8.31
N ASN A 189 -10.61 20.03 9.38
CA ASN A 189 -9.25 19.97 9.91
C ASN A 189 -9.12 18.73 10.78
N ASN A 190 -8.40 17.73 10.25
CA ASN A 190 -7.78 16.66 11.03
C ASN A 190 -8.72 15.55 11.53
N SER A 191 -9.08 14.64 10.63
CA SER A 191 -9.49 13.29 11.01
C SER A 191 -9.32 12.37 9.81
N MET A 192 -8.15 11.74 9.65
CA MET A 192 -8.13 10.47 8.90
C MET A 192 -9.07 9.52 9.64
N TRP A 193 -10.35 9.49 9.27
CA TRP A 193 -11.27 8.48 9.76
C TRP A 193 -10.65 7.17 9.32
N THR A 194 -10.28 6.32 10.29
CA THR A 194 -9.52 5.08 10.06
C THR A 194 -10.40 4.03 9.38
N ILE A 195 -10.79 4.30 8.15
CA ILE A 195 -11.68 3.48 7.34
C ILE A 195 -10.91 2.57 6.41
N VAL A 196 -9.74 3.03 5.94
CA VAL A 196 -8.80 2.24 5.12
C VAL A 196 -8.41 0.94 5.81
N PRO A 197 -7.99 0.91 7.10
CA PRO A 197 -7.74 -0.35 7.81
C PRO A 197 -8.96 -1.26 7.94
N ALA A 198 -10.16 -0.67 8.12
CA ALA A 198 -11.39 -1.44 8.23
C ALA A 198 -11.75 -2.11 6.89
N ILE A 199 -11.51 -1.43 5.78
CA ILE A 199 -11.75 -1.96 4.42
C ILE A 199 -10.72 -3.03 4.08
N LYS A 200 -9.45 -2.82 4.44
CA LYS A 200 -8.41 -3.84 4.35
C LYS A 200 -8.84 -5.13 5.04
N LYS A 201 -9.38 -5.02 6.26
CA LYS A 201 -9.91 -6.16 7.01
C LYS A 201 -11.06 -6.84 6.26
N ARG A 202 -12.02 -6.08 5.72
CA ARG A 202 -13.13 -6.64 4.93
C ARG A 202 -12.65 -7.41 3.69
N ILE A 203 -11.67 -6.88 2.96
CA ILE A 203 -11.07 -7.57 1.80
C ILE A 203 -10.39 -8.87 2.25
N LYS A 204 -9.64 -8.82 3.35
CA LYS A 204 -9.00 -10.01 3.93
C LYS A 204 -10.05 -11.08 4.28
N ASP A 205 -11.12 -10.70 4.96
CA ASP A 205 -12.18 -11.63 5.38
C ASP A 205 -12.84 -12.32 4.17
N ILE A 206 -13.06 -11.59 3.07
CA ILE A 206 -13.58 -12.14 1.80
C ILE A 206 -12.64 -13.20 1.22
N ILE A 207 -11.34 -12.91 1.19
CA ILE A 207 -10.33 -13.87 0.70
C ILE A 207 -10.30 -15.12 1.55
N GLU A 208 -10.36 -14.96 2.88
CA GLU A 208 -10.38 -16.10 3.79
C GLU A 208 -11.61 -16.98 3.59
N GLU A 209 -12.78 -16.37 3.33
CA GLU A 209 -14.01 -17.10 3.03
C GLU A 209 -13.92 -17.86 1.71
N ASP A 210 -13.44 -17.22 0.64
CA ASP A 210 -13.28 -17.84 -0.68
C ASP A 210 -12.26 -18.99 -0.66
N VAL A 211 -11.17 -18.84 0.09
CA VAL A 211 -10.16 -19.88 0.26
C VAL A 211 -10.75 -21.13 0.94
N LYS A 212 -11.54 -20.93 2.00
CA LYS A 212 -12.22 -22.01 2.71
C LYS A 212 -13.26 -22.69 1.83
N LYS A 213 -14.09 -21.90 1.14
CA LYS A 213 -15.19 -22.39 0.30
C LYS A 213 -14.70 -23.25 -0.87
N ASN A 214 -13.59 -22.87 -1.50
CA ASN A 214 -13.05 -23.57 -2.67
C ASN A 214 -12.04 -24.69 -2.32
N ASN A 215 -11.84 -24.95 -1.02
CA ASN A 215 -10.86 -25.90 -0.49
C ASN A 215 -9.46 -25.71 -1.10
N LEU A 216 -9.08 -24.44 -1.29
CA LEU A 216 -7.83 -24.04 -1.94
C LEU A 216 -6.63 -24.46 -1.08
N GLU A 217 -6.75 -24.47 0.25
CA GLU A 217 -5.68 -24.88 1.17
C GLU A 217 -5.27 -26.34 0.95
N GLU A 218 -6.20 -27.28 0.76
CA GLU A 218 -5.85 -28.68 0.49
C GLU A 218 -5.21 -28.85 -0.90
N LYS A 219 -5.78 -28.21 -1.94
CA LYS A 219 -5.22 -28.24 -3.29
C LYS A 219 -3.81 -27.66 -3.38
N LEU A 220 -3.51 -26.63 -2.59
CA LEU A 220 -2.23 -25.95 -2.57
C LEU A 220 -1.23 -26.61 -1.61
N ALA A 221 -1.71 -27.32 -0.58
CA ALA A 221 -0.85 -28.16 0.24
C ALA A 221 -0.24 -29.33 -0.56
N GLU A 222 -0.94 -29.85 -1.56
CA GLU A 222 -0.41 -30.86 -2.48
C GLU A 222 0.72 -30.33 -3.37
N SER A 223 0.72 -29.04 -3.70
CA SER A 223 1.71 -28.42 -4.59
C SER A 223 3.03 -28.02 -3.90
N MET A 224 3.14 -28.22 -2.57
CA MET A 224 4.30 -27.84 -1.74
C MET A 224 4.66 -26.34 -1.79
N ILE A 225 3.70 -25.47 -2.13
CA ILE A 225 3.91 -24.02 -2.19
C ILE A 225 3.48 -23.39 -0.85
N PRO A 226 4.42 -22.83 -0.04
CA PRO A 226 4.12 -22.31 1.30
C PRO A 226 3.37 -20.95 1.29
N TYR A 227 3.36 -20.24 0.16
CA TYR A 227 2.73 -18.93 0.01
C TYR A 227 1.93 -18.85 -1.29
N VAL A 228 0.71 -18.31 -1.20
CA VAL A 228 -0.13 -18.03 -2.36
C VAL A 228 -0.39 -16.55 -2.42
N TYR A 229 -0.09 -15.95 -3.56
CA TYR A 229 -0.38 -14.55 -3.81
C TYR A 229 -1.69 -14.46 -4.58
N PHE A 230 -2.69 -13.84 -3.95
CA PHE A 230 -3.93 -13.44 -4.60
C PHE A 230 -3.71 -12.05 -5.20
N ASN A 231 -3.92 -11.92 -6.49
CA ASN A 231 -3.83 -10.65 -7.17
C ASN A 231 -5.24 -10.15 -7.47
N VAL A 232 -5.63 -9.00 -6.92
CA VAL A 232 -6.86 -8.32 -7.32
C VAL A 232 -6.57 -7.53 -8.59
N PRO A 233 -7.27 -7.81 -9.71
CA PRO A 233 -7.14 -7.01 -10.92
C PRO A 233 -7.38 -5.53 -10.65
N GLY A 234 -6.56 -4.66 -11.26
CA GLY A 234 -6.70 -3.20 -11.14
C GLY A 234 -8.10 -2.68 -11.51
N SER A 235 -8.85 -3.37 -12.37
CA SER A 235 -10.25 -3.03 -12.69
C SER A 235 -11.18 -3.16 -11.47
N ILE A 236 -11.03 -4.22 -10.68
CA ILE A 236 -11.79 -4.42 -9.45
C ILE A 236 -11.35 -3.41 -8.39
N MET A 237 -10.03 -3.16 -8.27
CA MET A 237 -9.53 -2.13 -7.35
C MET A 237 -10.02 -0.72 -7.70
N SER A 238 -10.15 -0.42 -8.99
CA SER A 238 -10.76 0.81 -9.49
C SER A 238 -12.23 0.93 -9.07
N GLU A 239 -13.00 -0.16 -9.16
CA GLU A 239 -14.39 -0.20 -8.69
C GLU A 239 -14.51 -0.02 -7.17
N VAL A 240 -13.68 -0.74 -6.40
CA VAL A 240 -13.62 -0.60 -4.93
C VAL A 240 -13.33 0.85 -4.55
N THR A 241 -12.36 1.48 -5.21
CA THR A 241 -11.93 2.86 -4.95
C THR A 241 -13.05 3.86 -5.23
N ARG A 242 -13.79 3.70 -6.35
CA ARG A 242 -14.97 4.55 -6.63
C ARG A 242 -16.05 4.41 -5.56
N LYS A 243 -16.40 3.17 -5.19
CA LYS A 243 -17.43 2.90 -4.17
C LYS A 243 -17.04 3.46 -2.82
N LEU A 244 -15.77 3.31 -2.44
CA LEU A 244 -15.18 3.88 -1.23
C LEU A 244 -15.34 5.40 -1.22
N GLY A 245 -14.81 6.08 -2.24
CA GLY A 245 -14.81 7.54 -2.31
C GLY A 245 -16.23 8.12 -2.31
N ASN A 246 -17.12 7.53 -3.10
CA ASN A 246 -18.52 7.96 -3.17
C ASN A 246 -19.25 7.78 -1.84
N ALA A 247 -19.09 6.63 -1.18
CA ALA A 247 -19.71 6.39 0.12
C ALA A 247 -19.17 7.39 1.16
N TYR A 248 -17.86 7.63 1.18
CA TYR A 248 -17.22 8.58 2.09
C TYR A 248 -17.78 10.01 1.91
N ILE A 249 -17.88 10.48 0.66
CA ILE A 249 -18.46 11.80 0.33
C ILE A 249 -19.92 11.90 0.81
N VAL A 250 -20.75 10.91 0.49
CA VAL A 250 -22.17 10.91 0.89
C VAL A 250 -22.30 10.91 2.41
N SER A 251 -21.50 10.11 3.11
CA SER A 251 -21.51 10.07 4.57
C SER A 251 -21.14 11.41 5.19
N LEU A 252 -20.10 12.09 4.68
CA LEU A 252 -19.77 13.44 5.14
C LEU A 252 -20.91 14.43 4.87
N LYS A 253 -21.47 14.45 3.65
CA LYS A 253 -22.59 15.35 3.31
C LYS A 253 -23.78 15.17 4.26
N ASN A 254 -24.09 13.93 4.63
CA ASN A 254 -25.25 13.61 5.47
C ASN A 254 -25.02 13.86 6.97
N THR A 255 -23.76 13.87 7.41
CA THR A 255 -23.43 13.90 8.86
C THR A 255 -22.79 15.21 9.31
N LEU A 256 -22.18 15.98 8.40
CA LEU A 256 -21.65 17.30 8.70
C LEU A 256 -22.77 18.27 9.06
N LYS A 257 -22.57 19.00 10.16
CA LYS A 257 -23.47 20.06 10.62
C LYS A 257 -22.74 21.38 10.61
N TYR A 258 -23.48 22.47 10.41
CA TYR A 258 -22.96 23.82 10.38
C TYR A 258 -23.68 24.64 11.45
N GLU A 259 -22.93 25.36 12.27
CA GLU A 259 -23.49 26.43 13.11
C GLU A 259 -23.88 27.62 12.25
N ASP A 260 -24.75 28.49 12.78
CA ASP A 260 -25.13 29.77 12.16
C ASP A 260 -23.90 30.67 11.87
N SER A 261 -22.82 30.46 12.63
CA SER A 261 -21.50 31.10 12.47
C SER A 261 -20.68 30.55 11.27
N ARG A 262 -21.23 29.59 10.50
CA ARG A 262 -20.54 28.76 9.48
C ARG A 262 -19.40 27.91 10.02
N LYS A 263 -19.31 27.75 11.33
CA LYS A 263 -18.36 26.82 11.97
C LYS A 263 -18.82 25.38 11.72
N ILE A 264 -17.88 24.53 11.33
CA ILE A 264 -18.15 23.11 11.06
C ILE A 264 -18.21 22.35 12.39
N ILE A 265 -19.30 21.61 12.58
CA ILE A 265 -19.44 20.60 13.62
C ILE A 265 -19.17 19.25 12.96
N VAL A 266 -18.00 18.68 13.25
CA VAL A 266 -17.58 17.38 12.75
C VAL A 266 -18.43 16.29 13.43
N PRO A 267 -18.99 15.32 12.67
CA PRO A 267 -19.76 14.22 13.25
C PRO A 267 -18.88 13.33 14.14
N THR A 268 -19.50 12.57 15.04
CA THR A 268 -18.76 11.52 15.76
C THR A 268 -18.40 10.37 14.82
N TYR A 269 -17.33 9.62 15.15
CA TYR A 269 -16.92 8.45 14.35
C TYR A 269 -18.05 7.46 14.14
N LYS A 270 -18.84 7.24 15.18
CA LYS A 270 -19.95 6.30 15.18
C LYS A 270 -21.06 6.74 14.23
N GLU A 271 -21.44 8.02 14.25
CA GLU A 271 -22.44 8.57 13.34
C GLU A 271 -21.97 8.48 11.89
N PHE A 272 -20.71 8.86 11.64
CA PHE A 272 -20.10 8.75 10.33
C PHE A 272 -20.08 7.31 9.82
N LEU A 273 -19.57 6.36 10.62
CA LEU A 273 -19.48 4.94 10.26
C LEU A 273 -20.85 4.33 9.97
N MET A 274 -21.86 4.63 10.80
CA MET A 274 -23.22 4.14 10.58
C MET A 274 -23.77 4.60 9.23
N GLU A 275 -23.47 5.83 8.83
CA GLU A 275 -23.87 6.35 7.53
C GLU A 275 -23.02 5.77 6.39
N PHE A 276 -21.73 5.56 6.62
CA PHE A 276 -20.84 4.91 5.66
C PHE A 276 -21.28 3.49 5.36
N ASP A 277 -21.57 2.68 6.37
CA ASP A 277 -21.98 1.29 6.19
C ASP A 277 -23.32 1.12 5.47
N LYS A 278 -24.20 2.14 5.52
CA LYS A 278 -25.42 2.14 4.69
C LYS A 278 -25.13 2.37 3.21
N ASN A 279 -24.12 3.18 2.91
CA ASN A 279 -23.83 3.66 1.56
C ASN A 279 -22.71 2.87 0.87
N PHE A 280 -21.84 2.21 1.63
CA PHE A 280 -20.76 1.40 1.11
C PHE A 280 -21.15 -0.07 1.02
N LYS A 281 -21.13 -0.61 -0.20
CA LYS A 281 -21.24 -2.06 -0.46
C LYS A 281 -19.99 -2.53 -1.18
N MET A 282 -19.30 -3.50 -0.59
CA MET A 282 -18.13 -4.10 -1.22
C MET A 282 -18.55 -4.75 -2.55
N PRO A 283 -17.85 -4.49 -3.67
CA PRO A 283 -18.10 -5.21 -4.90
C PRO A 283 -17.76 -6.69 -4.72
N LYS A 284 -18.36 -7.53 -5.57
CA LYS A 284 -17.98 -8.94 -5.62
C LYS A 284 -16.56 -9.00 -6.17
N ILE A 285 -15.67 -9.68 -5.45
CA ILE A 285 -14.30 -9.91 -5.93
C ILE A 285 -14.27 -11.30 -6.54
N GLU A 286 -13.99 -11.38 -7.84
CA GLU A 286 -13.76 -12.64 -8.55
C GLU A 286 -12.25 -12.78 -8.77
N TRP A 287 -11.70 -13.90 -8.31
CA TRP A 287 -10.25 -14.09 -8.19
C TRP A 287 -9.65 -14.92 -9.35
N TRP A 288 -10.34 -14.96 -10.49
CA TRP A 288 -9.98 -15.76 -11.66
C TRP A 288 -10.47 -15.15 -12.98
#